data_AF-A0A7X6D913-F1
#
_entry.id   AF-A0A7X6D913-F1
#
_cell.length_a   1.000
_cell.length_b   1.000
_cell.length_c   1.000
_cell.angle_alpha   90.00
_cell.angle_beta   90.00
_cell.angle_gamma   90.00
#
_symmetry.space_group_name_H-M   'P 1'
#
loop_
_entity.id
_entity.type
_entity.pdbx_description
1 polymer ?
#
loop_
_entity_poly.entity_id
_entity_poly.type
_entity_poly.pdbx_seq_one_letter_code
_entity_poly.pdbx_strand_id
1 'polypeptide(L)'
;MKKIVLVLSLGLFLTGCEKAPSKIKDETKESSVTQVSSTSETSTPKEETKEMEVFEAGSLIQAVMNNDSELTKRILEDKTYNINEVNQQNESALLIAAHNNFVEIAKVLIDHGADVNQQDNIQDSPYLYAGAQGKTEILAYMLKNSQPNQQIYNRFGGNTIIPAAEKGHLDTVKLLLEDGTVDINHQNNYGYTALIEAIALTDGSKVYQDIVAELLKYGADKNLKDNYGKTATDYARELGYGNILKILENQ
;
A
#
# COMPACT_ATOMS: atom_id res chain seq x y z
N MET A 1 -17.85 -26.46 -26.88
CA MET A 1 -18.11 -25.01 -26.72
C MET A 1 -16.79 -24.34 -26.38
N LYS A 2 -16.30 -23.44 -27.25
CA LYS A 2 -14.96 -22.87 -27.17
C LYS A 2 -14.89 -21.85 -26.02
N LYS A 3 -13.93 -22.00 -25.10
CA LYS A 3 -13.65 -21.06 -24.01
C LYS A 3 -12.76 -19.93 -24.55
N ILE A 4 -13.24 -18.70 -24.49
CA ILE A 4 -12.45 -17.49 -24.74
C ILE A 4 -11.86 -17.08 -23.40
N VAL A 5 -10.54 -17.22 -23.26
CA VAL A 5 -9.78 -16.67 -22.13
C VAL A 5 -9.36 -15.26 -22.54
N LEU A 6 -9.97 -14.25 -21.91
CA LEU A 6 -9.66 -12.85 -22.15
C LEU A 6 -8.51 -12.46 -21.20
N VAL A 7 -7.28 -12.50 -21.70
CA VAL A 7 -6.11 -11.96 -20.98
C VAL A 7 -6.01 -10.47 -21.32
N LEU A 8 -6.39 -9.61 -20.38
CA LEU A 8 -6.15 -8.16 -20.46
C LEU A 8 -4.75 -7.87 -19.93
N SER A 9 -3.75 -7.92 -20.82
CA SER A 9 -2.40 -7.41 -20.58
C SER A 9 -2.32 -5.95 -21.04
N LEU A 10 -2.51 -5.01 -20.12
CA LEU A 10 -2.31 -3.58 -20.35
C LEU A 10 -0.82 -3.26 -20.17
N GLY A 11 -0.06 -3.29 -21.27
CA GLY A 11 1.33 -2.82 -21.31
C GLY A 11 1.39 -1.33 -21.63
N LEU A 12 1.79 -0.50 -20.67
CA LEU A 12 2.17 0.89 -20.93
C LEU A 12 3.66 0.98 -21.31
N PHE A 13 3.90 1.57 -22.47
CA PHE A 13 5.21 1.99 -22.96
C PHE A 13 5.69 3.21 -22.17
N LEU A 14 6.91 3.16 -21.63
CA LEU A 14 7.64 4.35 -21.18
C LEU A 14 8.82 4.59 -22.12
N THR A 15 8.71 5.66 -22.90
CA THR A 15 9.78 6.23 -23.72
C THR A 15 10.76 6.98 -22.83
N GLY A 16 12.04 6.61 -22.92
CA GLY A 16 13.14 7.30 -22.25
C GLY A 16 13.49 8.64 -22.90
N CYS A 17 13.95 9.58 -22.08
CA CYS A 17 14.67 10.78 -22.50
C CYS A 17 16.03 10.81 -21.80
N GLU A 18 17.10 10.68 -22.58
CA GLU A 18 18.49 10.89 -22.19
C GLU A 18 18.79 12.38 -21.98
N LYS A 19 19.53 12.71 -20.91
CA LYS A 19 20.17 14.02 -20.68
C LYS A 19 21.61 13.99 -21.21
N ALA A 20 21.97 14.97 -22.04
CA ALA A 20 23.35 15.27 -22.42
C ALA A 20 24.02 16.23 -21.40
N PRO A 21 25.35 16.15 -21.16
CA PRO A 21 26.05 17.00 -20.20
C PRO A 21 26.70 18.23 -20.85
N SER A 22 26.69 19.38 -20.15
CA SER A 22 27.52 20.54 -20.48
C SER A 22 28.79 20.58 -19.62
N LYS A 23 29.94 20.67 -20.30
CA LYS A 23 31.25 21.00 -19.73
C LYS A 23 31.50 22.49 -19.94
N ILE A 24 31.91 23.23 -18.91
CA ILE A 24 32.80 24.39 -19.07
C ILE A 24 33.83 24.36 -17.93
N LYS A 25 35.10 24.52 -18.33
CA LYS A 25 36.31 24.55 -17.50
C LYS A 25 36.63 25.96 -17.02
N ASP A 26 37.27 25.99 -15.84
CA ASP A 26 38.25 26.96 -15.32
C ASP A 26 39.08 27.73 -16.36
N GLU A 27 39.41 29.01 -16.10
CA GLU A 27 40.65 29.39 -15.37
C GLU A 27 40.89 30.95 -15.37
N THR A 28 41.07 31.49 -14.15
CA THR A 28 42.05 32.51 -13.67
C THR A 28 42.39 33.83 -14.40
N LYS A 29 42.41 34.93 -13.62
CA LYS A 29 43.60 35.79 -13.29
C LYS A 29 43.21 36.85 -12.24
N GLU A 30 43.83 36.89 -11.06
CA GLU A 30 45.08 37.61 -10.67
C GLU A 30 44.76 38.89 -9.84
N SER A 31 44.81 38.76 -8.50
CA SER A 31 45.81 39.35 -7.58
C SER A 31 45.61 40.83 -7.19
N SER A 32 45.41 41.06 -5.88
CA SER A 32 46.18 42.05 -5.11
C SER A 32 45.94 41.91 -3.61
N VAL A 33 47.04 42.07 -2.88
CA VAL A 33 47.28 41.87 -1.45
C VAL A 33 46.98 43.17 -0.69
N THR A 34 46.49 43.12 0.56
CA THR A 34 46.98 43.94 1.70
C THR A 34 46.52 43.31 3.04
N GLN A 35 47.41 43.35 4.03
CA GLN A 35 47.33 42.72 5.36
C GLN A 35 46.55 43.53 6.42
N VAL A 36 46.35 42.83 7.55
CA VAL A 36 46.23 43.28 8.97
C VAL A 36 44.82 43.58 9.49
N SER A 37 44.30 42.71 10.37
CA SER A 37 44.24 42.99 11.82
C SER A 37 43.45 41.89 12.54
N SER A 38 44.08 41.36 13.59
CA SER A 38 43.47 40.53 14.62
C SER A 38 42.45 41.32 15.44
N THR A 39 41.23 40.84 15.55
CA THR A 39 40.37 41.09 16.72
C THR A 39 39.63 39.82 17.07
N SER A 40 39.88 39.35 18.29
CA SER A 40 39.13 38.33 18.99
C SER A 40 37.80 38.94 19.43
N GLU A 41 36.71 38.57 18.76
CA GLU A 41 35.36 38.83 19.26
C GLU A 41 34.74 37.52 19.73
N THR A 42 34.49 37.49 21.03
CA THR A 42 33.68 36.51 21.73
C THR A 42 32.25 36.57 21.17
N SER A 43 31.91 35.68 20.23
CA SER A 43 30.54 35.54 19.75
C SER A 43 29.76 34.66 20.72
N THR A 44 28.82 35.27 21.43
CA THR A 44 27.63 34.61 21.96
C THR A 44 26.98 33.76 20.87
N PRO A 45 26.45 32.55 21.17
CA PRO A 45 25.79 31.73 20.17
C PRO A 45 24.56 32.49 19.65
N LYS A 46 24.57 32.83 18.36
CA LYS A 46 23.33 33.17 17.67
C LYS A 46 22.51 31.88 17.63
N GLU A 47 21.35 31.88 18.29
CA GLU A 47 20.28 30.98 17.89
C GLU A 47 19.96 31.32 16.44
N GLU A 48 20.54 30.55 15.51
CA GLU A 48 20.06 30.51 14.14
C GLU A 48 18.66 29.91 14.18
N THR A 49 17.66 30.79 14.23
CA THR A 49 16.29 30.41 13.88
C THR A 49 16.33 29.94 12.43
N LYS A 50 16.42 28.63 12.20
CA LYS A 50 16.24 28.01 10.89
C LYS A 50 14.86 28.45 10.39
N GLU A 51 14.82 29.37 9.42
CA GLU A 51 13.57 29.71 8.75
C GLU A 51 13.00 28.39 8.21
N MET A 52 11.81 28.03 8.68
CA MET A 52 11.14 26.81 8.23
C MET A 52 10.77 27.01 6.77
N GLU A 53 11.29 26.15 5.89
CA GLU A 53 10.95 26.13 4.47
C GLU A 53 9.42 25.96 4.35
N VAL A 54 8.75 26.94 3.75
CA VAL A 54 7.28 26.89 3.57
C VAL A 54 6.98 26.15 2.28
N PHE A 55 6.20 25.06 2.39
CA PHE A 55 5.80 24.25 1.25
C PHE A 55 4.34 24.54 0.85
N GLU A 56 4.08 24.64 -0.45
CA GLU A 56 2.72 24.83 -0.98
C GLU A 56 1.91 23.52 -0.93
N ALA A 57 0.58 23.62 -0.99
CA ALA A 57 -0.29 22.46 -1.16
C ALA A 57 0.06 21.70 -2.45
N GLY A 58 0.08 20.37 -2.37
CA GLY A 58 0.50 19.45 -3.42
C GLY A 58 2.00 19.10 -3.39
N SER A 59 2.80 19.79 -2.57
CA SER A 59 4.25 19.51 -2.47
C SER A 59 4.52 18.10 -1.96
N LEU A 60 3.74 17.60 -0.99
CA LEU A 60 3.93 16.26 -0.44
C LEU A 60 3.54 15.20 -1.48
N ILE A 61 2.41 15.38 -2.16
CA ILE A 61 2.00 14.52 -3.28
C ILE A 61 3.11 14.45 -4.33
N GLN A 62 3.64 15.60 -4.76
CA GLN A 62 4.66 15.65 -5.81
C GLN A 62 5.97 14.99 -5.38
N ALA A 63 6.40 15.16 -4.12
CA ALA A 63 7.58 14.51 -3.57
C ALA A 63 7.44 12.99 -3.61
N VAL A 64 6.29 12.47 -3.15
CA VAL A 64 6.03 11.02 -3.14
C VAL A 64 5.90 10.45 -4.55
N MET A 65 5.24 11.14 -5.48
CA MET A 65 5.18 10.73 -6.90
C MET A 65 6.56 10.63 -7.54
N ASN A 66 7.52 11.43 -7.09
CA ASN A 66 8.91 11.40 -7.55
C ASN A 66 9.80 10.42 -6.77
N ASN A 67 9.24 9.68 -5.80
CA ASN A 67 9.98 8.83 -4.85
C ASN A 67 11.09 9.60 -4.09
N ASP A 68 10.87 10.88 -3.83
CA ASP A 68 11.85 11.75 -3.16
C ASP A 68 11.67 11.68 -1.64
N SER A 69 12.24 10.64 -1.03
CA SER A 69 12.13 10.42 0.42
C SER A 69 12.73 11.53 1.27
N GLU A 70 13.75 12.25 0.78
CA GLU A 70 14.38 13.34 1.52
C GLU A 70 13.51 14.60 1.48
N LEU A 71 12.91 14.93 0.34
CA LEU A 71 11.91 16.00 0.27
C LEU A 71 10.67 15.64 1.08
N THR A 72 10.18 14.40 1.04
CA THR A 72 9.07 13.96 1.89
C THR A 72 9.36 14.21 3.37
N LYS A 73 10.54 13.82 3.88
CA LYS A 73 10.93 14.06 5.28
C LYS A 73 11.01 15.56 5.58
N ARG A 74 11.62 16.36 4.70
CA ARG A 74 11.73 17.82 4.89
C ARG A 74 10.37 18.49 4.95
N ILE A 75 9.42 18.13 4.09
CA ILE A 75 8.05 18.66 4.13
C ILE A 75 7.40 18.33 5.48
N LEU A 76 7.59 17.10 5.98
CA LEU A 76 7.00 16.65 7.23
C LEU A 76 7.72 17.15 8.49
N GLU A 77 8.87 17.85 8.37
CA GLU A 77 9.44 18.62 9.49
C GLU A 77 8.46 19.71 9.96
N ASP A 78 7.66 20.27 9.03
CA ASP A 78 6.54 21.14 9.36
C ASP A 78 5.33 20.32 9.81
N LYS A 79 5.16 20.23 11.13
CA LYS A 79 4.03 19.52 11.77
C LYS A 79 2.66 20.15 11.47
N THR A 80 2.62 21.34 10.87
CA THR A 80 1.39 22.01 10.46
C THR A 80 1.00 21.70 9.01
N TYR A 81 1.89 21.07 8.23
CA TYR A 81 1.60 20.64 6.87
C TYR A 81 0.44 19.63 6.84
N ASN A 82 -0.49 19.80 5.91
CA ASN A 82 -1.60 18.85 5.75
C ASN A 82 -1.11 17.54 5.12
N ILE A 83 -0.72 16.58 5.95
CA ILE A 83 -0.25 15.26 5.50
C ILE A 83 -1.29 14.47 4.69
N ASN A 84 -2.57 14.76 4.89
CA ASN A 84 -3.70 14.09 4.22
C ASN A 84 -4.23 14.92 3.03
N GLU A 85 -3.40 15.77 2.44
CA GLU A 85 -3.72 16.34 1.14
C GLU A 85 -3.88 15.24 0.07
N VAL A 86 -4.65 15.57 -0.98
CA VAL A 86 -5.03 14.62 -2.02
C VAL A 86 -4.85 15.23 -3.40
N ASN A 87 -4.55 14.37 -4.38
CA ASN A 87 -4.52 14.76 -5.79
C ASN A 87 -5.94 14.78 -6.43
N GLN A 88 -6.01 14.97 -7.75
CA GLN A 88 -7.30 14.99 -8.48
C GLN A 88 -8.04 13.64 -8.49
N GLN A 89 -7.34 12.54 -8.23
CA GLN A 89 -7.89 11.19 -8.09
C GLN A 89 -8.32 10.90 -6.64
N ASN A 90 -8.21 11.89 -5.75
CA ASN A 90 -8.42 11.78 -4.31
C ASN A 90 -7.40 10.83 -3.63
N GLU A 91 -6.25 10.59 -4.27
CA GLU A 91 -5.17 9.79 -3.69
C GLU A 91 -4.39 10.63 -2.68
N SER A 92 -4.25 10.13 -1.46
CA SER A 92 -3.33 10.69 -0.47
C SER A 92 -1.89 10.30 -0.80
N ALA A 93 -0.93 11.03 -0.21
CA ALA A 93 0.49 10.67 -0.32
C ALA A 93 0.76 9.22 0.12
N LEU A 94 0.09 8.74 1.17
CA LEU A 94 0.24 7.38 1.66
C LEU A 94 -0.32 6.33 0.69
N LEU A 95 -1.43 6.63 0.01
CA LEU A 95 -1.98 5.74 -1.01
C LEU A 95 -1.05 5.64 -2.22
N ILE A 96 -0.47 6.76 -2.67
CA ILE A 96 0.52 6.78 -3.76
C ILE A 96 1.76 5.96 -3.37
N ALA A 97 2.24 6.08 -2.13
CA ALA A 97 3.35 5.27 -1.64
C ALA A 97 3.00 3.76 -1.62
N ALA A 98 1.77 3.39 -1.23
CA ALA A 98 1.30 2.01 -1.27
C ALA A 98 1.16 1.46 -2.70
N HIS A 99 0.62 2.27 -3.64
CA HIS A 99 0.51 1.95 -5.08
C HIS A 99 1.88 1.56 -5.65
N ASN A 100 2.91 2.35 -5.34
CA ASN A 100 4.26 2.16 -5.87
C ASN A 100 5.15 1.26 -4.98
N ASN A 101 4.63 0.76 -3.86
CA ASN A 101 5.37 0.00 -2.86
C ASN A 101 6.63 0.74 -2.35
N PHE A 102 6.54 2.05 -2.15
CA PHE A 102 7.59 2.88 -1.54
C PHE A 102 7.57 2.72 -0.03
N VAL A 103 8.06 1.58 0.44
CA VAL A 103 8.01 1.14 1.84
C VAL A 103 8.51 2.22 2.81
N GLU A 104 9.69 2.78 2.57
CA GLU A 104 10.30 3.74 3.50
C GLU A 104 9.52 5.07 3.55
N ILE A 105 8.99 5.52 2.41
CA ILE A 105 8.11 6.69 2.36
C ILE A 105 6.80 6.41 3.11
N ALA A 106 6.20 5.23 2.92
CA ALA A 106 4.98 4.84 3.61
C ALA A 106 5.18 4.80 5.14
N LYS A 107 6.31 4.25 5.61
CA LYS A 107 6.67 4.25 7.05
C LYS A 107 6.76 5.67 7.60
N VAL A 108 7.50 6.55 6.92
CA VAL A 108 7.63 7.97 7.31
C VAL A 108 6.27 8.65 7.37
N LEU A 109 5.41 8.46 6.37
CA LEU A 109 4.06 9.04 6.36
C LEU A 109 3.20 8.52 7.52
N ILE A 110 3.24 7.21 7.80
CA ILE A 110 2.51 6.59 8.92
C ILE A 110 3.01 7.14 10.27
N ASP A 111 4.33 7.27 10.45
CA ASP A 111 4.93 7.82 11.67
C ASP A 111 4.52 9.29 11.93
N HIS A 112 4.18 10.03 10.88
CA HIS A 112 3.69 11.40 10.96
C HIS A 112 2.15 11.50 10.98
N GLY A 113 1.44 10.37 11.10
CA GLY A 113 -0.01 10.34 11.28
C GLY A 113 -0.82 10.44 9.98
N ALA A 114 -0.27 10.03 8.84
CA ALA A 114 -1.04 9.90 7.61
C ALA A 114 -2.22 8.93 7.81
N ASP A 115 -3.39 9.28 7.31
CA ASP A 115 -4.60 8.47 7.45
C ASP A 115 -4.54 7.24 6.53
N VAL A 116 -4.48 6.06 7.15
CA VAL A 116 -4.49 4.76 6.46
C VAL A 116 -5.86 4.40 5.87
N ASN A 117 -6.90 5.18 6.18
CA ASN A 117 -8.29 4.93 5.85
C ASN A 117 -8.86 5.84 4.76
N GLN A 118 -8.16 6.93 4.42
CA GLN A 118 -8.61 7.89 3.41
C GLN A 118 -8.75 7.19 2.05
N GLN A 119 -9.97 7.13 1.53
CA GLN A 119 -10.28 6.47 0.27
C GLN A 119 -10.13 7.42 -0.92
N ASP A 120 -9.62 6.89 -2.03
CA ASP A 120 -9.62 7.58 -3.32
C ASP A 120 -10.99 7.51 -4.03
N ASN A 121 -11.04 8.01 -5.27
CA ASN A 121 -12.27 8.03 -6.08
C ASN A 121 -12.81 6.63 -6.45
N ILE A 122 -12.03 5.57 -6.26
CA ILE A 122 -12.43 4.18 -6.53
C ILE A 122 -12.52 3.33 -5.26
N GLN A 123 -12.63 4.00 -4.09
CA GLN A 123 -12.79 3.39 -2.78
C GLN A 123 -11.59 2.55 -2.31
N ASP A 124 -10.40 2.80 -2.84
CA ASP A 124 -9.17 2.21 -2.32
C ASP A 124 -8.59 3.16 -1.26
N SER A 125 -8.38 2.65 -0.04
CA SER A 125 -7.58 3.30 1.00
C SER A 125 -6.18 2.68 1.06
N PRO A 126 -5.18 3.32 1.68
CA PRO A 126 -3.86 2.72 1.83
C PRO A 126 -3.90 1.32 2.47
N TYR A 127 -4.71 1.12 3.53
CA TYR A 127 -4.87 -0.17 4.18
C TYR A 127 -5.52 -1.23 3.27
N LEU A 128 -6.65 -0.88 2.63
CA LEU A 128 -7.35 -1.79 1.72
C LEU A 128 -6.47 -2.19 0.53
N TYR A 129 -5.79 -1.22 -0.09
CA TYR A 129 -4.92 -1.46 -1.24
C TYR A 129 -3.69 -2.30 -0.85
N ALA A 130 -3.03 -1.96 0.26
CA ALA A 130 -1.84 -2.68 0.71
C ALA A 130 -2.14 -4.17 0.94
N GLY A 131 -3.27 -4.50 1.57
CA GLY A 131 -3.69 -5.89 1.71
C GLY A 131 -4.13 -6.52 0.40
N ALA A 132 -4.96 -5.84 -0.39
CA ALA A 132 -5.41 -6.37 -1.67
C ALA A 132 -4.26 -6.67 -2.64
N GLN A 133 -3.16 -5.93 -2.61
CA GLN A 133 -2.05 -6.09 -3.56
C GLN A 133 -0.80 -6.72 -2.94
N GLY A 134 -0.92 -7.29 -1.74
CA GLY A 134 0.17 -8.01 -1.09
C GLY A 134 1.37 -7.13 -0.75
N LYS A 135 1.16 -5.85 -0.43
CA LYS A 135 2.19 -4.93 0.07
C LYS A 135 2.46 -5.22 1.55
N THR A 136 2.83 -6.47 1.86
CA THR A 136 2.85 -7.04 3.21
C THR A 136 3.67 -6.23 4.20
N GLU A 137 4.82 -5.67 3.78
CA GLU A 137 5.65 -4.86 4.68
C GLU A 137 4.98 -3.54 5.07
N ILE A 138 4.34 -2.86 4.12
CA ILE A 138 3.57 -1.63 4.37
C ILE A 138 2.38 -1.95 5.26
N LEU A 139 1.64 -3.02 4.94
CA LEU A 139 0.49 -3.46 5.73
C LEU A 139 0.89 -3.80 7.16
N ALA A 140 1.97 -4.55 7.37
CA ALA A 140 2.48 -4.88 8.70
C ALA A 140 2.83 -3.63 9.50
N TYR A 141 3.41 -2.63 8.83
CA TYR A 141 3.73 -1.36 9.46
C TYR A 141 2.46 -0.56 9.84
N MET A 142 1.44 -0.55 8.99
CA MET A 142 0.14 0.06 9.28
C MET A 142 -0.51 -0.60 10.50
N LEU A 143 -0.61 -1.93 10.52
CA LEU A 143 -1.22 -2.68 11.62
C LEU A 143 -0.50 -2.42 12.96
N LYS A 144 0.82 -2.24 12.93
CA LYS A 144 1.61 -1.97 14.13
C LYS A 144 1.53 -0.52 14.62
N ASN A 145 1.50 0.46 13.71
CA ASN A 145 1.73 1.88 14.04
C ASN A 145 0.53 2.79 13.75
N SER A 146 -0.61 2.25 13.35
CA SER A 146 -1.84 3.00 13.07
C SER A 146 -3.08 2.19 13.48
N GLN A 147 -4.28 2.73 13.26
CA GLN A 147 -5.54 2.03 13.51
C GLN A 147 -6.40 2.01 12.25
N PRO A 148 -6.31 0.94 11.44
CA PRO A 148 -7.23 0.75 10.32
C PRO A 148 -8.67 0.57 10.78
N ASN A 149 -9.60 1.28 10.14
CA ASN A 149 -11.02 1.16 10.40
C ASN A 149 -11.60 -0.01 9.61
N GLN A 150 -11.92 -1.09 10.32
CA GLN A 150 -12.45 -2.34 9.73
C GLN A 150 -13.90 -2.22 9.20
N GLN A 151 -14.53 -1.05 9.32
CA GLN A 151 -15.86 -0.77 8.76
C GLN A 151 -15.79 -0.01 7.42
N ILE A 152 -14.59 0.21 6.88
CA ILE A 152 -14.38 0.77 5.54
C ILE A 152 -14.08 -0.38 4.58
N TYR A 153 -14.80 -0.41 3.47
CA TYR A 153 -14.75 -1.48 2.49
C TYR A 153 -14.34 -0.97 1.11
N ASN A 154 -13.76 -1.84 0.30
CA ASN A 154 -13.41 -1.53 -1.08
C ASN A 154 -14.68 -1.38 -1.96
N ARG A 155 -14.51 -0.99 -3.22
CA ARG A 155 -15.63 -0.81 -4.18
C ARG A 155 -16.52 -2.02 -4.43
N PHE A 156 -16.10 -3.22 -4.02
CA PHE A 156 -16.89 -4.45 -4.10
C PHE A 156 -17.57 -4.79 -2.77
N GLY A 157 -17.50 -3.91 -1.77
CA GLY A 157 -17.98 -4.17 -0.42
C GLY A 157 -17.12 -5.16 0.36
N GLY A 158 -15.92 -5.50 -0.14
CA GLY A 158 -15.00 -6.41 0.53
C GLY A 158 -14.12 -5.71 1.56
N ASN A 159 -13.83 -6.39 2.66
CA ASN A 159 -12.75 -6.00 3.57
C ASN A 159 -11.38 -6.39 2.98
N THR A 160 -10.31 -6.15 3.72
CA THR A 160 -8.92 -6.31 3.25
C THR A 160 -8.52 -7.76 2.95
N ILE A 161 -9.03 -8.74 3.70
CA ILE A 161 -8.60 -10.15 3.58
C ILE A 161 -9.19 -10.85 2.34
N ILE A 162 -10.38 -10.44 1.88
CA ILE A 162 -11.05 -11.01 0.71
C ILE A 162 -10.16 -10.95 -0.56
N PRO A 163 -9.76 -9.77 -1.05
CA PRO A 163 -8.91 -9.68 -2.24
C PRO A 163 -7.49 -10.23 -1.99
N ALA A 164 -6.97 -10.17 -0.77
CA ALA A 164 -5.68 -10.79 -0.44
C ALA A 164 -5.71 -12.32 -0.67
N ALA A 165 -6.81 -12.96 -0.28
CA ALA A 165 -7.04 -14.38 -0.48
C ALA A 165 -7.29 -14.73 -1.97
N GLU A 166 -8.13 -13.95 -2.66
CA GLU A 166 -8.40 -14.09 -4.10
C GLU A 166 -7.12 -14.02 -4.94
N LYS A 167 -6.23 -13.09 -4.63
CA LYS A 167 -4.99 -12.84 -5.39
C LYS A 167 -3.81 -13.71 -4.99
N GLY A 168 -4.00 -14.64 -4.04
CA GLY A 168 -2.97 -15.59 -3.65
C GLY A 168 -1.88 -15.00 -2.74
N HIS A 169 -2.15 -13.89 -2.05
CA HIS A 169 -1.18 -13.25 -1.15
C HIS A 169 -1.15 -13.92 0.23
N LEU A 170 -0.66 -15.16 0.29
CA LEU A 170 -0.67 -16.00 1.51
C LEU A 170 -0.04 -15.32 2.73
N ASP A 171 1.11 -14.66 2.58
CA ASP A 171 1.76 -13.98 3.71
C ASP A 171 0.94 -12.80 4.24
N THR A 172 0.23 -12.11 3.35
CA THR A 172 -0.71 -11.03 3.71
C THR A 172 -1.94 -11.59 4.42
N VAL A 173 -2.49 -12.72 3.94
CA VAL A 173 -3.59 -13.42 4.61
C VAL A 173 -3.18 -13.83 6.02
N LYS A 174 -2.02 -14.46 6.19
CA LYS A 174 -1.48 -14.83 7.51
C LYS A 174 -1.33 -13.61 8.43
N LEU A 175 -0.73 -12.54 7.93
CA LEU A 175 -0.56 -11.30 8.69
C LEU A 175 -1.90 -10.73 9.20
N LEU A 176 -2.92 -10.68 8.33
CA LEU A 176 -4.24 -10.17 8.70
C LEU A 176 -4.94 -11.08 9.73
N LEU A 177 -4.80 -12.39 9.60
CA LEU A 177 -5.36 -13.36 10.54
C LEU A 177 -4.66 -13.31 11.90
N GLU A 178 -3.34 -13.15 11.91
CA GLU A 178 -2.53 -13.00 13.13
C GLU A 178 -2.84 -11.71 13.89
N ASP A 179 -3.10 -10.61 13.17
CA ASP A 179 -3.56 -9.34 13.76
C ASP A 179 -4.96 -9.46 14.38
N GLY A 180 -5.83 -10.30 13.80
CA GLY A 180 -7.11 -10.71 14.38
C GLY A 180 -8.20 -9.63 14.42
N THR A 181 -7.97 -8.46 13.80
CA THR A 181 -8.98 -7.38 13.76
C THR A 181 -9.95 -7.51 12.59
N VAL A 182 -9.58 -8.23 11.53
CA VAL A 182 -10.41 -8.40 10.34
C VAL A 182 -11.52 -9.44 10.58
N ASP A 183 -12.75 -9.12 10.17
CA ASP A 183 -13.82 -10.12 10.14
C ASP A 183 -13.58 -11.13 9.00
N ILE A 184 -13.12 -12.32 9.36
CA ILE A 184 -12.84 -13.42 8.43
C ILE A 184 -14.09 -13.91 7.67
N ASN A 185 -15.29 -13.67 8.23
CA ASN A 185 -16.57 -14.13 7.70
C ASN A 185 -17.36 -13.02 7.00
N HIS A 186 -16.78 -11.82 6.85
CA HIS A 186 -17.39 -10.73 6.10
C HIS A 186 -17.73 -11.18 4.67
N GLN A 187 -18.90 -10.76 4.19
CA GLN A 187 -19.35 -11.02 2.83
C GLN A 187 -19.35 -9.72 2.04
N ASN A 188 -18.70 -9.74 0.88
CA ASN A 188 -18.73 -8.62 -0.06
C ASN A 188 -20.10 -8.49 -0.76
N ASN A 189 -20.23 -7.56 -1.70
CA ASN A 189 -21.50 -7.30 -2.41
C ASN A 189 -22.03 -8.51 -3.22
N TYR A 190 -21.20 -9.53 -3.46
CA TYR A 190 -21.57 -10.78 -4.13
C TYR A 190 -21.91 -11.91 -3.14
N GLY A 191 -21.82 -11.65 -1.84
CA GLY A 191 -21.94 -12.69 -0.81
C GLY A 191 -20.66 -13.51 -0.65
N TYR A 192 -19.55 -13.16 -1.30
CA TYR A 192 -18.31 -13.93 -1.19
C TYR A 192 -17.55 -13.54 0.08
N THR A 193 -17.11 -14.57 0.81
CA THR A 193 -16.09 -14.47 1.87
C THR A 193 -14.70 -14.69 1.27
N ALA A 194 -13.65 -14.44 2.05
CA ALA A 194 -12.27 -14.73 1.63
C ALA A 194 -12.08 -16.22 1.28
N LEU A 195 -12.75 -17.10 2.04
CA LEU A 195 -12.74 -18.55 1.78
C LEU A 195 -13.42 -18.90 0.45
N ILE A 196 -14.53 -18.25 0.10
CA ILE A 196 -15.21 -18.47 -1.18
C ILE A 196 -14.34 -17.96 -2.33
N GLU A 197 -13.79 -16.74 -2.27
CA GLU A 197 -13.00 -16.20 -3.39
C GLU A 197 -11.70 -16.98 -3.63
N ALA A 198 -11.02 -17.42 -2.56
CA ALA A 198 -9.82 -18.26 -2.65
C ALA A 198 -10.05 -19.59 -3.40
N ILE A 199 -11.31 -20.01 -3.58
CA ILE A 199 -11.70 -21.25 -4.25
C ILE A 199 -12.41 -20.95 -5.58
N ALA A 200 -13.44 -20.12 -5.57
CA ALA A 200 -14.35 -19.93 -6.69
C ALA A 200 -13.72 -19.18 -7.87
N LEU A 201 -12.73 -18.32 -7.60
CA LEU A 201 -12.15 -17.39 -8.57
C LEU A 201 -10.68 -17.72 -8.94
N THR A 202 -10.18 -18.87 -8.49
CA THR A 202 -8.75 -19.22 -8.56
C THR A 202 -8.53 -20.51 -9.34
N ASP A 203 -7.30 -21.05 -9.34
CA ASP A 203 -6.93 -22.26 -10.07
C ASP A 203 -6.79 -23.52 -9.19
N GLY A 204 -7.05 -23.40 -7.88
CA GLY A 204 -6.90 -24.49 -6.92
C GLY A 204 -5.45 -24.95 -6.67
N SER A 205 -4.46 -24.15 -7.09
CA SER A 205 -3.03 -24.44 -6.91
C SER A 205 -2.62 -24.50 -5.44
N LYS A 206 -1.35 -24.85 -5.20
CA LYS A 206 -0.82 -25.05 -3.85
C LYS A 206 -0.97 -23.82 -2.95
N VAL A 207 -0.79 -22.61 -3.50
CA VAL A 207 -0.96 -21.37 -2.72
C VAL A 207 -2.40 -21.22 -2.21
N TYR A 208 -3.40 -21.53 -3.04
CA TYR A 208 -4.80 -21.46 -2.64
C TYR A 208 -5.19 -22.59 -1.68
N GLN A 209 -4.60 -23.78 -1.81
CA GLN A 209 -4.74 -24.84 -0.80
C GLN A 209 -4.21 -24.36 0.57
N ASP A 210 -3.08 -23.68 0.59
CA ASP A 210 -2.48 -23.16 1.83
C ASP A 210 -3.30 -21.99 2.40
N ILE A 211 -3.84 -21.09 1.55
CA ILE A 211 -4.76 -20.01 1.98
C ILE A 211 -6.04 -20.59 2.58
N VAL A 212 -6.66 -21.56 1.92
CA VAL A 212 -7.88 -22.22 2.44
C VAL A 212 -7.60 -22.88 3.79
N ALA A 213 -6.48 -23.59 3.91
CA ALA A 213 -6.10 -24.22 5.18
C ALA A 213 -5.86 -23.19 6.29
N GLU A 214 -5.25 -22.05 5.99
CA GLU A 214 -5.01 -20.98 6.97
C GLU A 214 -6.33 -20.32 7.40
N LEU A 215 -7.21 -19.99 6.44
CA LEU A 215 -8.53 -19.40 6.74
C LEU A 215 -9.36 -20.32 7.65
N LEU A 216 -9.41 -21.62 7.36
CA LEU A 216 -10.14 -22.59 8.18
C LEU A 216 -9.50 -22.77 9.56
N LYS A 217 -8.16 -22.78 9.64
CA LYS A 217 -7.42 -22.83 10.92
C LYS A 217 -7.78 -21.65 11.83
N TYR A 218 -8.08 -20.48 11.28
CA TYR A 218 -8.53 -19.29 12.01
C TYR A 218 -10.06 -19.17 12.14
N GLY A 219 -10.81 -20.21 11.76
CA GLY A 219 -12.24 -20.29 12.04
C GLY A 219 -13.17 -19.69 10.96
N ALA A 220 -12.72 -19.64 9.70
CA ALA A 220 -13.60 -19.27 8.59
C ALA A 220 -14.80 -20.23 8.50
N ASP A 221 -16.02 -19.70 8.42
CA ASP A 221 -17.23 -20.51 8.30
C ASP A 221 -17.45 -20.97 6.85
N LYS A 222 -17.11 -22.23 6.61
CA LYS A 222 -17.29 -22.91 5.32
C LYS A 222 -18.75 -23.13 4.89
N ASN A 223 -19.71 -22.88 5.78
CA ASN A 223 -21.15 -23.07 5.51
C ASN A 223 -21.84 -21.78 5.04
N LEU A 224 -21.15 -20.63 5.09
CA LEU A 224 -21.66 -19.39 4.54
C LEU A 224 -21.95 -19.55 3.04
N LYS A 225 -23.07 -18.97 2.63
CA LYS A 225 -23.56 -19.02 1.25
C LYS A 225 -23.47 -17.64 0.63
N ASP A 226 -22.99 -17.61 -0.60
CA ASP A 226 -23.01 -16.42 -1.42
C ASP A 226 -24.43 -16.05 -1.89
N ASN A 227 -24.54 -15.00 -2.72
CA ASN A 227 -25.81 -14.56 -3.29
C ASN A 227 -26.41 -15.54 -4.31
N TYR A 228 -25.68 -16.57 -4.74
CA TYR A 228 -26.15 -17.67 -5.58
C TYR A 228 -26.55 -18.90 -4.76
N GLY A 229 -26.45 -18.83 -3.43
CA GLY A 229 -26.75 -19.93 -2.52
C GLY A 229 -25.66 -21.01 -2.45
N LYS A 230 -24.46 -20.75 -2.97
CA LYS A 230 -23.34 -21.70 -3.01
C LYS A 230 -22.38 -21.47 -1.84
N THR A 231 -21.85 -22.57 -1.32
CA THR A 231 -20.78 -22.59 -0.32
C THR A 231 -19.41 -22.76 -0.98
N ALA A 232 -18.34 -22.53 -0.20
CA ALA A 232 -16.97 -22.87 -0.58
C ALA A 232 -16.82 -24.33 -1.07
N THR A 233 -17.53 -25.26 -0.41
CA THR A 233 -17.51 -26.69 -0.77
C THR A 233 -18.18 -26.96 -2.12
N ASP A 234 -19.24 -26.23 -2.45
CA ASP A 234 -19.93 -26.39 -3.74
C ASP A 234 -19.02 -25.98 -4.90
N TYR A 235 -18.32 -24.85 -4.78
CA TYR A 235 -17.33 -24.42 -5.77
C TYR A 235 -16.17 -25.40 -5.91
N ALA A 236 -15.59 -25.87 -4.81
CA ALA A 236 -14.49 -26.84 -4.86
C ALA A 236 -14.90 -28.14 -5.58
N ARG A 237 -16.16 -28.58 -5.42
CA ARG A 237 -16.72 -29.74 -6.13
C ARG A 237 -16.94 -29.47 -7.62
N GLU A 238 -17.55 -28.35 -7.96
CA GLU A 238 -17.83 -27.96 -9.35
C GLU A 238 -16.55 -27.77 -10.18
N LEU A 239 -15.49 -27.23 -9.57
CA LEU A 239 -14.20 -26.98 -10.21
C LEU A 239 -13.27 -28.21 -10.19
N GLY A 240 -13.61 -29.24 -9.42
CA GLY A 240 -12.81 -30.47 -9.32
C GLY A 240 -11.54 -30.33 -8.46
N TYR A 241 -11.53 -29.42 -7.49
CA TYR A 241 -10.39 -29.19 -6.59
C TYR A 241 -10.33 -30.22 -5.47
N GLY A 242 -9.95 -31.45 -5.82
CA GLY A 242 -9.91 -32.59 -4.91
C GLY A 242 -9.06 -32.39 -3.64
N ASN A 243 -7.96 -31.63 -3.72
CA ASN A 243 -7.15 -31.33 -2.53
C ASN A 243 -7.84 -30.30 -1.61
N ILE A 244 -8.48 -29.28 -2.17
CA ILE A 244 -9.24 -28.28 -1.40
C ILE A 244 -10.45 -28.93 -0.73
N LEU A 245 -11.16 -29.82 -1.45
CA LEU A 245 -12.24 -30.62 -0.85
C LEU A 245 -11.78 -31.39 0.38
N LYS A 246 -10.64 -32.09 0.30
CA LYS A 246 -10.07 -32.79 1.46
C LYS A 246 -9.74 -31.84 2.60
N ILE A 247 -9.27 -30.62 2.32
CA ILE A 247 -8.98 -29.63 3.36
C ILE A 247 -10.30 -29.20 4.04
N LEU A 248 -11.33 -28.88 3.26
CA LEU A 248 -12.66 -28.48 3.75
C LEU A 248 -13.38 -29.59 4.55
N GLU A 249 -13.14 -30.85 4.25
CA GLU A 249 -13.75 -32.00 4.95
C GLU A 249 -13.07 -32.31 6.29
N ASN A 250 -11.78 -31.99 6.43
CA ASN A 250 -10.96 -32.38 7.57
C ASN A 250 -10.83 -31.31 8.68
N GLN A 251 -11.38 -30.12 8.47
CA GLN A 251 -11.46 -29.02 9.45
C GLN A 251 -12.89 -28.55 9.59
#